data_AF-A0A521VXE4-F1
#
_entry.id   AF-A0A521VXE4-F1
#
_cell.length_a   1.000
_cell.length_b   1.000
_cell.length_c   1.000
_cell.angle_alpha   90.00
_cell.angle_beta   90.00
_cell.angle_gamma   90.00
#
_symmetry.space_group_name_H-M   'P 1'
#
loop_
_entity.id
_entity.type
_entity.pdbx_description
1 polymer ?
#
loop_
_entity_poly.entity_id
_entity_poly.type
_entity_poly.pdbx_seq_one_letter_code
_entity_poly.pdbx_strand_id
1 'polypeptide(L)'
;MKSPNTEKAPFPAVAQKEQFFDALENDGRFMQETLEVILNLVISDPVLTFKVGDLIESDFKNLYLVLMKKVIQQQASTATVSCCKDL
;
A
#
# COMPACT_ATOMS: atom_id res chain seq x y z
N MET A 1 27.78 -22.27 -22.62
CA MET A 1 26.43 -22.28 -22.04
C MET A 1 25.92 -20.84 -22.06
N LYS A 2 24.90 -20.55 -22.87
CA LYS A 2 24.30 -19.20 -22.99
C LYS A 2 23.29 -19.03 -21.84
N SER A 3 23.42 -17.98 -21.04
CA SER A 3 22.42 -17.62 -20.02
C SER A 3 21.03 -17.51 -20.65
N PRO A 4 19.96 -17.99 -20.00
CA PRO A 4 18.62 -17.69 -20.46
C PRO A 4 18.39 -16.20 -20.26
N ASN A 5 18.04 -15.51 -21.35
CA ASN A 5 17.52 -14.16 -21.32
C ASN A 5 16.37 -14.12 -20.31
N THR A 6 16.48 -13.27 -19.31
CA THR A 6 15.37 -12.89 -18.45
C THR A 6 14.39 -12.10 -19.32
N GLU A 7 13.53 -12.81 -20.06
CA GLU A 7 12.33 -12.21 -20.64
C GLU A 7 11.58 -11.55 -19.48
N LYS A 8 11.58 -10.21 -19.47
CA LYS A 8 10.66 -9.43 -18.64
C LYS A 8 9.28 -10.02 -18.87
N ALA A 9 8.71 -10.65 -17.85
CA ALA A 9 7.35 -11.17 -17.92
C ALA A 9 6.46 -10.06 -18.52
N PRO A 10 5.65 -10.37 -19.56
CA PRO A 10 4.84 -9.36 -20.19
C PRO A 10 3.93 -8.77 -19.12
N PHE A 11 4.02 -7.45 -18.91
CA PHE A 11 3.02 -6.76 -18.10
C PHE A 11 1.64 -7.12 -18.68
N PRO A 12 0.65 -7.47 -17.83
CA PRO A 12 -0.66 -7.88 -18.31
C PRO A 12 -1.22 -6.83 -19.28
N ALA A 13 -1.91 -7.33 -20.32
CA ALA A 13 -2.54 -6.48 -21.34
C ALA A 13 -3.44 -5.43 -20.67
N VAL A 14 -3.63 -4.26 -21.28
CA VAL A 14 -4.39 -3.14 -20.68
C VAL A 14 -5.75 -3.58 -20.13
N ALA A 15 -6.49 -4.42 -20.87
CA ALA A 15 -7.77 -4.98 -20.45
C ALA A 15 -7.68 -5.87 -19.19
N GLN A 16 -6.57 -6.58 -18.97
CA GLN A 16 -6.37 -7.40 -17.78
C GLN A 16 -6.03 -6.54 -16.56
N LYS A 17 -5.37 -5.38 -16.75
CA LYS A 17 -5.15 -4.42 -15.68
C LYS A 17 -6.45 -3.77 -15.24
N GLU A 18 -7.28 -3.35 -16.19
CA GLU A 18 -8.60 -2.77 -15.90
C GLU A 18 -9.47 -3.74 -15.12
N GLN A 19 -9.57 -5.01 -15.54
CA GLN A 19 -10.30 -6.04 -14.80
C GLN A 19 -9.75 -6.28 -13.40
N PHE A 20 -8.44 -6.21 -13.23
CA PHE A 20 -7.80 -6.33 -11.92
C PHE A 20 -8.14 -5.15 -11.00
N PHE A 21 -8.10 -3.92 -11.51
CA PHE A 21 -8.48 -2.73 -10.75
C PHE A 21 -9.99 -2.72 -10.43
N ASP A 22 -10.84 -3.10 -11.38
CA ASP A 22 -12.28 -3.26 -11.14
C ASP A 22 -12.55 -4.28 -10.04
N ALA A 23 -11.83 -5.40 -10.02
CA ALA A 23 -11.96 -6.41 -8.97
C ALA A 23 -11.49 -5.87 -7.60
N LEU A 24 -10.41 -5.09 -7.56
CA LEU A 24 -9.93 -4.45 -6.33
C LEU A 24 -10.93 -3.43 -5.76
N GLU A 25 -11.60 -2.67 -6.62
CA GLU A 25 -12.58 -1.66 -6.19
C GLU A 25 -13.89 -2.29 -5.70
N ASN A 26 -14.30 -3.42 -6.29
CA ASN A 26 -15.61 -4.03 -6.04
C ASN A 26 -15.58 -5.20 -5.04
N ASP A 27 -14.41 -5.81 -4.76
CA ASP A 27 -14.28 -6.90 -3.79
C ASP A 27 -13.26 -6.56 -2.69
N GLY A 28 -13.78 -6.17 -1.53
CA GLY A 28 -12.97 -5.82 -0.36
C GLY A 28 -12.12 -6.97 0.19
N ARG A 29 -12.53 -8.24 0.00
CA ARG A 29 -11.71 -9.40 0.41
C ARG A 29 -10.53 -9.58 -0.55
N PHE A 30 -10.79 -9.46 -1.85
CA PHE A 30 -9.74 -9.52 -2.86
C PHE A 30 -8.71 -8.39 -2.67
N MET A 31 -9.15 -7.19 -2.32
CA MET A 31 -8.26 -6.08 -1.96
C MET A 31 -7.39 -6.43 -0.74
N GLN A 32 -7.97 -6.98 0.32
CA GLN A 32 -7.24 -7.36 1.52
C GLN A 32 -6.17 -8.43 1.22
N GLU A 33 -6.55 -9.51 0.52
CA GLU A 33 -5.63 -10.59 0.14
C GLU A 33 -4.48 -10.06 -0.74
N THR A 34 -4.78 -9.14 -1.66
CA THR A 34 -3.77 -8.50 -2.51
C THR A 34 -2.76 -7.70 -1.67
N LEU A 35 -3.24 -6.96 -0.67
CA LEU A 35 -2.36 -6.21 0.24
C LEU A 35 -1.48 -7.16 1.07
N GLU A 36 -2.03 -8.25 1.57
CA GLU A 36 -1.28 -9.27 2.32
C GLU A 36 -0.18 -9.91 1.45
N VAL A 37 -0.48 -10.21 0.19
CA VAL A 37 0.51 -10.73 -0.77
C VAL A 37 1.62 -9.71 -1.02
N ILE A 38 1.28 -8.43 -1.23
CA ILE A 38 2.30 -7.37 -1.41
C ILE A 38 3.19 -7.26 -0.18
N LEU A 39 2.60 -7.25 1.02
CA LEU A 39 3.36 -7.17 2.28
C LEU A 39 4.27 -8.39 2.48
N ASN A 40 3.79 -9.60 2.17
CA ASN A 40 4.59 -10.82 2.23
C ASN A 40 5.74 -10.82 1.21
N LEU A 41 5.49 -10.30 0.01
CA LEU A 41 6.49 -10.17 -1.05
C LEU A 41 7.58 -9.18 -0.65
N VAL A 42 7.20 -8.06 -0.03
CA VAL A 42 8.10 -7.07 0.57
C VAL A 42 8.97 -7.77 1.64
N ILE A 43 8.37 -8.43 2.63
CA ILE A 43 9.13 -9.10 3.71
C ILE A 43 10.10 -10.18 3.18
N SER A 44 9.71 -10.88 2.11
CA SER A 44 10.51 -11.98 1.55
C SER A 44 11.66 -11.52 0.64
N ASP A 45 11.58 -10.33 0.06
CA ASP A 45 12.62 -9.75 -0.81
C ASP A 45 12.95 -8.30 -0.37
N PRO A 46 14.08 -8.09 0.33
CA PRO A 46 14.49 -6.78 0.79
C PRO A 46 14.83 -5.81 -0.37
N VAL A 47 15.27 -6.30 -1.53
CA VAL A 47 15.54 -5.42 -2.70
C VAL A 47 14.23 -4.90 -3.28
N LEU A 48 13.22 -5.76 -3.35
CA LEU A 48 11.90 -5.38 -3.83
C LEU A 48 11.18 -4.45 -2.84
N THR A 49 11.39 -4.65 -1.53
CA THR A 49 10.92 -3.74 -0.47
C THR A 49 11.34 -2.30 -0.74
N PHE A 50 12.63 -2.06 -0.98
CA PHE A 50 13.11 -0.69 -1.23
C PHE A 50 12.46 -0.09 -2.48
N LYS A 51 12.34 -0.86 -3.56
CA LYS A 51 11.68 -0.39 -4.80
C LYS A 51 10.20 -0.06 -4.61
N VAL A 52 9.48 -0.88 -3.85
CA VAL A 52 8.07 -0.61 -3.52
C VAL A 52 7.96 0.61 -2.62
N GLY A 53 8.84 0.74 -1.63
CA GLY A 53 8.93 1.93 -0.77
C GLY A 53 9.19 3.20 -1.57
N ASP A 54 10.14 3.16 -2.51
CA ASP A 54 10.46 4.29 -3.40
C ASP A 54 9.26 4.70 -4.27
N LEU A 55 8.50 3.72 -4.80
CA LEU A 55 7.28 3.98 -5.60
C LEU A 55 6.16 4.59 -4.75
N ILE A 56 6.00 4.13 -3.51
CA ILE A 56 5.04 4.72 -2.57
C ILE A 56 5.44 6.17 -2.24
N GLU A 57 6.74 6.43 -2.05
CA GLU A 57 7.24 7.79 -1.82
C GLU A 57 7.09 8.68 -3.06
N SER A 58 7.32 8.17 -4.28
CA SER A 58 7.21 9.01 -5.48
C SER A 58 5.77 9.33 -5.83
N ASP A 59 4.88 8.32 -5.78
CA ASP A 59 3.55 8.43 -6.39
C ASP A 59 2.46 8.68 -5.35
N PHE A 60 2.67 8.23 -4.11
CA PHE A 60 1.66 8.26 -3.06
C PHE A 60 2.04 9.13 -1.85
N LYS A 61 3.17 9.83 -1.86
CA LYS A 61 3.60 10.71 -0.74
C LYS A 61 2.53 11.69 -0.31
N ASN A 62 1.80 12.30 -1.24
CA ASN A 62 0.71 13.22 -0.88
C ASN A 62 -0.45 12.49 -0.17
N LEU A 63 -0.83 11.30 -0.65
CA LEU A 63 -1.85 10.48 -0.02
C LEU A 63 -1.40 10.00 1.36
N TYR A 64 -0.16 9.54 1.48
CA TYR A 64 0.47 9.15 2.74
C TYR A 64 0.47 10.30 3.74
N LEU A 65 0.88 11.52 3.34
CA LEU A 65 0.86 12.70 4.21
C LEU A 65 -0.57 13.04 4.69
N VAL A 66 -1.57 12.92 3.82
CA VAL A 66 -2.97 13.15 4.19
C VAL A 66 -3.47 12.10 5.18
N LEU A 67 -3.13 10.82 4.96
CA LEU A 67 -3.49 9.73 5.87
C LEU A 67 -2.81 9.92 7.24
N MET A 68 -1.51 10.20 7.26
CA MET A 68 -0.78 10.45 8.51
C MET A 68 -1.31 11.67 9.27
N LYS A 69 -1.68 12.74 8.57
CA LYS A 69 -2.33 13.91 9.19
C LYS A 69 -3.66 13.52 9.85
N LYS A 70 -4.48 12.69 9.20
CA LYS A 70 -5.74 12.19 9.79
C LYS A 70 -5.49 11.31 11.01
N VAL A 71 -4.50 10.41 10.97
CA VAL A 71 -4.14 9.55 12.11
C VAL A 71 -3.68 10.39 13.31
N ILE A 72 -2.80 11.37 13.09
CA ILE A 72 -2.33 12.28 14.14
C ILE A 72 -3.50 13.09 14.71
N GLN A 73 -4.41 13.59 13.86
CA GLN A 73 -5.61 14.32 14.30
C GLN A 73 -6.56 13.44 15.12
N GLN A 74 -6.75 12.17 14.73
CA GLN A 74 -7.56 11.21 15.49
C GLN A 74 -6.92 10.91 16.85
N GLN A 75 -5.60 10.68 16.90
CA GLN A 75 -4.87 10.49 18.15
C GLN A 75 -4.90 11.74 19.05
N ALA A 76 -4.82 12.94 18.47
CA ALA A 76 -4.96 14.20 19.21
C ALA A 76 -6.39 14.40 19.74
N SER A 77 -7.42 13.95 19.00
CA SER A 77 -8.81 14.02 19.46
C SER A 77 -9.13 13.03 20.59
N THR A 78 -8.42 11.90 20.67
CA THR A 78 -8.48 10.99 21.82
C THR A 78 -7.67 11.49 23.02
N ALA A 79 -6.79 12.48 22.81
CA ALA A 79 -5.95 13.09 23.84
C ALA A 79 -6.57 14.37 24.44
N THR A 80 -7.87 14.63 24.27
CA THR A 80 -8.58 15.53 25.19
C THR A 80 -8.64 14.85 26.55
N VAL A 81 -7.58 15.06 27.32
CA VAL A 81 -7.54 14.93 28.76
C VAL A 81 -8.86 15.42 29.34
N SER A 82 -9.63 14.48 29.88
CA SER A 82 -10.68 14.73 30.87
C SER A 82 -10.02 15.32 32.12
N CYS A 83 -9.61 16.58 32.06
CA CYS A 83 -9.19 17.35 33.22
C CYS A 83 -10.29 18.37 33.52
N CYS A 84 -10.74 18.37 34.78
CA CYS A 84 -11.85 19.14 35.34
C CYS A 84 -13.24 18.52 35.13
N LYS A 85 -13.55 17.47 35.90
CA LYS A 85 -14.95 17.11 36.20
C LYS A 85 -15.31 17.05 37.69
N ASP A 86 -14.39 17.37 38.60
CA ASP A 86 -14.69 17.49 40.02
C ASP A 86 -13.91 18.67 40.61
N LEU A 87 -14.55 19.84 40.62
CA LEU A 87 -14.19 21.02 41.43
C LEU A 87 -15.47 21.53 42.08
#